data_AF-A0A9D6AUD1-F1
#
_entry.id   AF-A0A9D6AUD1-F1
#
_cell.length_a   1.000
_cell.length_b   1.000
_cell.length_c   1.000
_cell.angle_alpha   90.00
_cell.angle_beta   90.00
_cell.angle_gamma   90.00
#
_symmetry.space_group_name_H-M   'P 1'
#
loop_
_entity.id
_entity.type
_entity.pdbx_description
1 polymer ?
#
loop_
_entity_poly.entity_id
_entity_poly.type
_entity_poly.pdbx_seq_one_letter_code
_entity_poly.pdbx_strand_id
1 'polypeptide(L)'
;MLPPPPISAVSAVSAVSHPSSAPAMTPIAFIQAIMLAYARRGMNPASALAQAQIAPAALLDPVSRITAWQMERISGIAMQALDDEALGWFSRRLPWGSYG
;
A
#
# COMPACT_ATOMS: atom_id res chain seq x y z
N MET A 1 45.61 3.72 43.75
CA MET A 1 45.46 4.33 42.41
C MET A 1 44.89 3.25 41.50
N LEU A 2 43.56 3.20 41.35
CA LEU A 2 42.83 2.17 40.62
C LEU A 2 42.66 2.63 39.15
N PRO A 3 42.84 1.78 38.12
CA PRO A 3 42.63 2.20 36.74
C PRO A 3 41.14 2.50 36.46
N PRO A 4 40.82 3.45 35.56
CA PRO A 4 39.43 3.73 35.17
C PRO A 4 38.84 2.56 34.36
N PRO A 5 37.50 2.34 34.41
CA PRO A 5 36.86 1.31 33.61
C PRO A 5 36.89 1.69 32.11
N PRO A 6 36.95 0.70 31.19
CA PRO A 6 36.86 0.97 29.76
C PRO A 6 35.45 1.44 29.41
N ILE A 7 35.38 2.53 28.66
CA ILE A 7 34.14 3.09 28.12
C ILE A 7 33.65 2.14 27.02
N SER A 8 32.54 1.44 27.24
CA SER A 8 31.93 0.58 26.22
C SER A 8 31.52 1.44 25.03
N ALA A 9 32.14 1.18 23.88
CA ALA A 9 31.80 1.81 22.61
C ALA A 9 30.34 1.47 22.26
N VAL A 10 29.57 2.51 21.95
CA VAL A 10 28.21 2.39 21.42
C VAL A 10 28.28 1.67 20.08
N SER A 11 27.79 0.43 20.02
CA SER A 11 27.72 -0.34 18.79
C SER A 11 26.61 0.17 17.86
N ALA A 12 27.06 0.74 16.75
CA ALA A 12 26.49 0.78 15.40
C ALA A 12 24.96 0.79 15.26
N VAL A 13 24.45 1.92 14.76
CA VAL A 13 23.20 2.02 14.01
C VAL A 13 23.18 0.93 12.95
N SER A 14 22.22 0.01 13.05
CA SER A 14 22.02 -1.05 12.06
C SER A 14 21.79 -0.42 10.69
N ALA A 15 22.67 -0.72 9.74
CA ALA A 15 22.52 -0.33 8.36
C ALA A 15 21.21 -0.92 7.81
N VAL A 16 20.31 -0.05 7.36
CA VAL A 16 19.15 -0.47 6.56
C VAL A 16 19.70 -1.17 5.32
N SER A 17 19.50 -2.48 5.25
CA SER A 17 19.81 -3.26 4.05
C SER A 17 18.92 -2.74 2.93
N HIS A 18 19.51 -2.14 1.90
CA HIS A 18 18.76 -1.79 0.68
C HIS A 18 18.31 -3.10 0.03
N PRO A 19 17.01 -3.38 -0.08
CA PRO A 19 16.56 -4.59 -0.74
C PRO A 19 17.09 -4.56 -2.17
N SER A 20 17.79 -5.62 -2.53
CA SER A 20 18.27 -5.90 -3.89
C SER A 20 17.16 -5.64 -4.90
N SER A 21 17.53 -5.10 -6.06
CA SER A 21 16.64 -4.69 -7.17
C SER A 21 15.75 -5.84 -7.67
N ALA A 22 14.75 -6.22 -6.88
CA ALA A 22 13.63 -7.00 -7.33
C ALA A 22 12.87 -6.15 -8.37
N PRO A 23 12.17 -6.78 -9.34
CA PRO A 23 11.22 -6.04 -10.17
C PRO A 23 10.33 -5.20 -9.25
N ALA A 24 10.06 -3.95 -9.63
CA ALA A 24 9.30 -3.01 -8.83
C ALA A 24 7.87 -3.53 -8.62
N MET A 25 7.72 -4.38 -7.60
CA MET A 25 6.46 -4.97 -7.19
C MET A 25 5.86 -4.06 -6.13
N THR A 26 4.65 -3.59 -6.39
CA THR A 26 3.96 -2.60 -5.56
C THR A 26 3.58 -3.22 -4.21
N PRO A 27 3.91 -2.60 -3.07
CA PRO A 27 3.45 -3.06 -1.76
C PRO A 27 1.93 -3.24 -1.68
N ILE A 28 1.47 -4.36 -1.11
CA ILE A 28 0.03 -4.61 -0.94
C ILE A 28 -0.67 -3.54 -0.07
N ALA A 29 0.10 -2.79 0.73
CA ALA A 29 -0.39 -1.67 1.54
C ALA A 29 -1.16 -0.62 0.71
N PHE A 30 -0.82 -0.42 -0.56
CA PHE A 30 -1.60 0.45 -1.45
C PHE A 30 -3.02 -0.06 -1.67
N ILE A 31 -3.20 -1.39 -1.79
CA ILE A 31 -4.52 -2.00 -1.93
C ILE A 31 -5.29 -1.90 -0.63
N GLN A 32 -4.64 -2.11 0.52
CA GLN A 32 -5.26 -1.92 1.84
C GLN A 32 -5.81 -0.48 2.00
N ALA A 33 -5.08 0.53 1.51
CA ALA A 33 -5.56 1.91 1.50
C ALA A 33 -6.83 2.09 0.64
N ILE A 34 -6.89 1.46 -0.54
CA ILE A 34 -8.09 1.45 -1.38
C ILE A 34 -9.25 0.73 -0.66
N MET A 35 -9.00 -0.42 -0.02
CA MET A 35 -10.03 -1.15 0.74
C MET A 35 -10.61 -0.30 1.87
N LEU A 36 -9.78 0.52 2.52
CA LEU A 36 -10.23 1.46 3.54
C LEU A 36 -11.19 2.51 2.95
N ALA A 37 -10.98 2.96 1.72
CA ALA A 37 -11.89 3.88 1.04
C ALA A 37 -13.26 3.23 0.77
N TYR A 38 -13.29 1.96 0.33
CA TYR A 38 -14.53 1.17 0.23
C TYR A 38 -15.24 1.04 1.57
N ALA A 39 -14.51 0.70 2.64
CA ALA A 39 -15.07 0.54 3.98
C ALA A 39 -15.69 1.84 4.51
N ARG A 40 -15.03 2.99 4.29
CA ARG A 40 -15.56 4.33 4.64
C ARG A 40 -16.87 4.66 3.92
N ARG A 41 -17.09 4.08 2.73
CA ARG A 41 -18.32 4.24 1.94
C ARG A 41 -19.36 3.15 2.21
N GLY A 42 -19.06 2.17 3.06
CA GLY A 42 -19.93 1.00 3.29
C GLY A 42 -20.09 0.11 2.06
N MET A 43 -19.13 0.16 1.12
CA MET A 43 -19.16 -0.60 -0.14
C MET A 43 -18.31 -1.87 -0.04
N ASN A 44 -18.71 -2.93 -0.74
CA ASN A 44 -17.98 -4.20 -0.77
C ASN A 44 -16.90 -4.19 -1.88
N PRO A 45 -15.61 -4.35 -1.55
CA PRO A 45 -14.53 -4.36 -2.54
C PRO A 45 -14.30 -5.72 -3.23
N ALA A 46 -15.04 -6.78 -2.86
CA ALA A 46 -14.78 -8.14 -3.34
C ALA A 46 -14.82 -8.26 -4.87
N SER A 47 -15.75 -7.56 -5.53
CA SER A 47 -15.84 -7.55 -7.00
C SER A 47 -14.64 -6.85 -7.65
N ALA A 48 -14.10 -5.81 -7.01
CA ALA A 48 -12.95 -5.07 -7.51
C ALA A 48 -11.67 -5.91 -7.38
N LEU A 49 -11.47 -6.57 -6.24
CA LEU A 49 -10.35 -7.50 -6.02
C LEU A 49 -10.38 -8.67 -7.02
N ALA A 50 -11.56 -9.27 -7.24
CA ALA A 50 -11.72 -10.37 -8.18
C ALA A 50 -11.36 -9.95 -9.62
N GLN A 51 -11.85 -8.80 -10.09
CA GLN A 51 -11.55 -8.28 -11.42
C GLN A 51 -10.07 -7.85 -11.59
N ALA A 52 -9.43 -7.44 -10.51
CA ALA A 52 -8.01 -7.16 -10.45
C ALA A 52 -7.13 -8.41 -10.25
N GLN A 53 -7.73 -9.60 -10.14
CA GLN A 53 -7.03 -10.86 -9.86
C GLN A 53 -6.15 -10.78 -8.60
N ILE A 54 -6.65 -10.09 -7.57
CA ILE A 54 -6.00 -9.98 -6.26
C ILE A 54 -6.74 -10.91 -5.30
N ALA A 55 -6.03 -11.93 -4.80
CA ALA A 55 -6.59 -12.83 -3.80
C ALA A 55 -6.80 -12.07 -2.48
N PRO A 56 -7.97 -12.16 -1.82
CA PRO A 56 -8.21 -11.49 -0.53
C PRO A 56 -7.20 -11.90 0.55
N ALA A 57 -6.74 -13.16 0.51
CA ALA A 57 -5.71 -13.65 1.42
C ALA A 57 -4.37 -12.90 1.29
N ALA A 58 -4.05 -12.34 0.11
CA ALA A 58 -2.84 -11.54 -0.07
C ALA A 58 -2.83 -10.27 0.78
N LEU A 59 -4.01 -9.76 1.18
CA LEU A 59 -4.15 -8.58 2.04
C LEU A 59 -3.77 -8.87 3.49
N LEU A 60 -3.71 -10.14 3.89
CA LEU A 60 -3.33 -10.58 5.24
C LEU A 60 -1.81 -10.63 5.43
N ASP A 61 -1.05 -10.66 4.34
CA ASP A 61 0.41 -10.70 4.36
C ASP A 61 1.00 -9.30 4.09
N PRO A 62 1.62 -8.62 5.08
CA PRO A 62 2.17 -7.28 4.92
C PRO A 62 3.38 -7.23 3.96
N VAL A 63 4.07 -8.34 3.72
CA VAL A 63 5.18 -8.39 2.76
C VAL A 63 4.73 -8.77 1.36
N SER A 64 3.43 -9.06 1.16
CA SER A 64 2.85 -9.30 -0.15
C SER A 64 3.04 -8.10 -1.07
N ARG A 65 3.20 -8.41 -2.36
CA ARG A 65 3.38 -7.43 -3.42
C ARG A 65 2.49 -7.78 -4.61
N ILE A 66 2.07 -6.76 -5.34
CA ILE A 66 1.28 -6.90 -6.56
C ILE A 66 2.05 -6.38 -7.76
N THR A 67 1.60 -6.77 -8.94
CA THR A 67 2.15 -6.26 -10.19
C THR A 67 1.64 -4.84 -10.49
N ALA A 68 2.36 -4.12 -11.35
CA ALA A 68 1.89 -2.82 -11.85
C ALA A 68 0.53 -2.93 -12.54
N TRP A 69 0.30 -3.99 -13.31
CA TRP A 69 -0.99 -4.24 -13.96
C TRP A 69 -2.14 -4.44 -12.95
N GLN A 70 -1.91 -5.21 -11.89
CA GLN A 70 -2.90 -5.37 -10.82
C GLN A 70 -3.21 -4.03 -10.14
N MET A 71 -2.19 -3.20 -9.91
CA MET A 71 -2.33 -1.87 -9.34
C MET A 71 -3.13 -0.92 -10.25
N GLU A 72 -2.85 -0.93 -11.55
CA GLU A 72 -3.59 -0.14 -12.54
C GLU A 72 -5.06 -0.58 -12.59
N ARG A 73 -5.30 -1.89 -12.70
CA ARG A 73 -6.64 -2.48 -12.81
C ARG A 73 -7.51 -2.15 -11.60
N ILE A 74 -7.01 -2.37 -10.38
CA ILE A 74 -7.76 -2.10 -9.16
C ILE A 74 -7.99 -0.60 -8.95
N SER A 75 -7.04 0.25 -9.32
CA SER A 75 -7.21 1.71 -9.23
C SER A 75 -8.32 2.17 -10.16
N GLY A 76 -8.35 1.73 -11.42
CA GLY A 76 -9.41 2.06 -12.37
C GLY A 76 -10.81 1.66 -11.89
N ILE A 77 -10.96 0.41 -11.42
CA ILE A 77 -12.25 -0.08 -10.91
C ILE A 77 -12.67 0.69 -9.65
N ALA A 78 -11.74 0.95 -8.74
CA ALA A 78 -12.02 1.64 -7.50
C ALA A 78 -12.41 3.10 -7.72
N MET A 79 -11.73 3.83 -8.62
CA MET A 79 -12.08 5.21 -8.92
C MET A 79 -13.51 5.32 -9.47
N GLN A 80 -13.92 4.40 -10.35
CA GLN A 80 -15.28 4.35 -10.88
C GLN A 80 -16.30 3.96 -9.82
N ALA A 81 -16.03 2.90 -9.05
CA ALA A 81 -16.95 2.40 -8.04
C ALA A 81 -17.17 3.39 -6.89
N LEU A 82 -16.12 4.10 -6.50
CA LEU A 82 -16.17 5.09 -5.41
C LEU A 82 -16.66 6.48 -5.89
N ASP A 83 -16.78 6.69 -7.21
CA ASP A 83 -16.98 8.01 -7.81
C ASP A 83 -15.96 9.03 -7.24
N ASP A 84 -14.70 8.59 -7.20
CA ASP A 84 -13.59 9.34 -6.60
C ASP A 84 -12.25 8.97 -7.26
N GLU A 85 -11.79 9.82 -8.18
CA GLU A 85 -10.50 9.67 -8.87
C GLU A 85 -9.31 9.67 -7.90
N ALA A 86 -9.47 10.22 -6.70
CA ALA A 86 -8.42 10.25 -5.68
C ALA A 86 -8.38 8.99 -4.80
N LEU A 87 -9.28 8.02 -5.00
CA LEU A 87 -9.35 6.80 -4.17
C LEU A 87 -9.51 7.11 -2.67
N GLY A 88 -10.07 8.27 -2.31
CA GLY A 88 -10.20 8.73 -0.92
C GLY A 88 -8.89 9.18 -0.25
N TRP A 89 -7.83 9.47 -1.01
CA TRP A 89 -6.56 10.00 -0.49
C TRP A 89 -6.64 11.49 -0.13
N PHE A 90 -7.50 12.26 -0.79
CA PHE A 90 -7.73 13.66 -0.46
C PHE A 90 -8.95 13.85 0.44
N SER A 91 -8.98 14.94 1.20
CA SER A 91 -10.11 15.29 2.06
C SER A 91 -11.41 15.55 1.30
N ARG A 92 -11.31 15.87 0.00
CA ARG A 92 -12.45 16.06 -0.90
C ARG A 92 -12.34 15.06 -2.05
N ARG A 93 -13.45 14.37 -2.35
CA ARG A 93 -13.55 13.50 -3.53
C ARG A 93 -13.35 14.30 -4.82
N LEU A 94 -12.75 13.67 -5.82
CA LEU A 94 -12.75 14.14 -7.20
C LEU A 94 -13.77 13.31 -7.99
N PRO A 95 -14.98 13.84 -8.26
CA PRO A 95 -16.01 13.07 -8.94
C PRO A 95 -15.52 12.59 -10.31
N TRP A 96 -15.81 11.34 -10.63
CA TRP A 96 -15.34 10.71 -11.85
C TRP A 96 -15.88 11.45 -13.08
N GLY A 97 -15.01 11.76 -14.04
CA GLY A 97 -15.43 12.40 -15.30
C GLY A 97 -15.65 13.91 -15.20
N SER A 98 -15.13 14.58 -14.17
CA SER A 98 -15.18 16.05 -14.04
C SER A 98 -14.26 16.80 -15.01
N TYR A 99 -13.44 16.09 -15.81
CA TYR A 99 -12.47 16.63 -16.77
C TYR A 99 -12.86 16.40 -18.25
N GLY A 100 -14.14 16.12 -18.51
CA GLY A 100 -14.71 15.97 -19.86
C GLY A 100 -15.05 17.29 -20.53
#